data_AF-A0A960SJ90-F1
#
_entry.id   AF-A0A960SJ90-F1
#
_cell.length_a   1.000
_cell.length_b   1.000
_cell.length_c   1.000
_cell.angle_alpha   90.00
_cell.angle_beta   90.00
_cell.angle_gamma   90.00
#
_symmetry.space_group_name_H-M   'P 1'
#
loop_
_entity.id
_entity.type
_entity.pdbx_description
1 polymer ?
#
loop_
_entity_poly.entity_id
_entity_poly.type
_entity_poly.pdbx_seq_one_letter_code
_entity_poly.pdbx_strand_id
1 'polypeptide(L)'
;MSLSCCAGQSGKEFLFPVLCILSFLVAIGDAQGQTEHVIGTPLQLNNNKADQQTLFVELNPDDTGMAGFTNDFGSPHIWGKHWRTYLFGAIGTGVAIGDVDGDGRPDVFAVSKNERSRLYKNLGDFRFEDVSDASGIDDTKQGKVDKVETSGGGAAFADVNNDGHLDLYLCFLGSPNQLWINDGTGKFTEQAADWD
;
A
#
# COMPACT_ATOMS: atom_id res chain seq x y z
N MET A 1 -43.74 19.49 -12.23
CA MET A 1 -43.78 20.36 -11.02
C MET A 1 -42.34 20.70 -10.65
N SER A 2 -42.13 21.97 -10.34
CA SER A 2 -40.85 22.67 -10.23
C SER A 2 -39.95 22.17 -9.09
N LEU A 3 -38.64 22.18 -9.31
CA LEU A 3 -37.66 22.60 -8.31
C LEU A 3 -36.64 23.52 -9.01
N SER A 4 -36.69 24.78 -8.61
CA SER A 4 -35.86 25.90 -9.08
C SER A 4 -34.59 25.97 -8.25
N CYS A 5 -33.42 26.15 -8.88
CA CYS A 5 -32.21 26.61 -8.21
C CYS A 5 -31.89 28.02 -8.73
N CYS A 6 -31.80 28.98 -7.83
CA CYS A 6 -31.55 30.38 -8.12
C CYS A 6 -30.13 30.57 -8.68
N ALA A 7 -30.02 31.19 -9.84
CA ALA A 7 -28.79 31.77 -10.36
C ALA A 7 -28.56 33.14 -9.70
N GLY A 8 -27.40 33.32 -9.07
CA GLY A 8 -26.84 34.62 -8.70
C GLY A 8 -25.66 34.94 -9.64
N GLN A 9 -25.80 36.03 -10.40
CA GLN A 9 -24.91 36.48 -11.47
C GLN A 9 -23.49 36.85 -11.01
N SER A 10 -22.49 36.59 -11.85
CA SER A 10 -21.57 37.62 -12.38
C SER A 10 -20.43 36.99 -13.21
N GLY A 11 -20.61 37.00 -14.52
CA GLY A 11 -19.58 37.17 -15.57
C GLY A 11 -18.18 36.60 -15.36
N LYS A 12 -17.91 35.47 -16.00
CA LYS A 12 -16.81 35.21 -16.95
C LYS A 12 -16.87 33.74 -17.36
N GLU A 13 -17.22 33.50 -18.62
CA GLU A 13 -17.20 32.16 -19.20
C GLU A 13 -15.75 31.65 -19.25
N PHE A 14 -15.47 30.57 -18.54
CA PHE A 14 -14.32 29.70 -18.81
C PHE A 14 -14.88 28.30 -19.04
N LEU A 15 -14.87 27.90 -20.32
CA LEU A 15 -15.16 26.54 -20.75
C LEU A 15 -14.07 25.61 -20.18
N PHE A 16 -14.39 24.86 -19.13
CA PHE A 16 -13.69 23.63 -18.78
C PHE A 16 -14.52 22.46 -19.33
N PRO A 17 -14.03 21.67 -20.31
CA PRO A 17 -14.67 20.42 -20.64
C PRO A 17 -14.38 19.42 -19.51
N VAL A 18 -15.35 19.26 -18.61
CA VAL A 18 -15.57 18.03 -17.86
C VAL A 18 -16.00 16.98 -18.87
N LEU A 19 -15.14 16.00 -19.17
CA LEU A 19 -15.57 14.78 -19.84
C LEU A 19 -15.34 13.59 -18.92
N CYS A 20 -16.47 13.00 -18.53
CA CYS A 20 -16.61 11.85 -17.66
C CYS A 20 -15.99 10.57 -18.25
N ILE A 21 -15.28 9.86 -17.37
CA ILE A 21 -15.13 8.41 -17.19
C ILE A 21 -15.60 7.49 -18.34
N LEU A 22 -14.62 6.75 -18.87
CA LEU A 22 -14.76 5.51 -19.65
C LEU A 22 -15.39 4.39 -18.81
N SER A 23 -16.36 3.68 -19.40
CA SER A 23 -16.77 2.34 -18.94
C SER A 23 -16.60 1.36 -20.10
N PHE A 24 -15.48 0.63 -20.13
CA PHE A 24 -15.36 -0.59 -20.96
C PHE A 24 -15.83 -1.77 -20.11
N LEU A 25 -17.04 -2.25 -20.35
CA LEU A 25 -17.52 -3.52 -19.82
C LEU A 25 -17.11 -4.61 -20.83
N VAL A 26 -16.12 -5.44 -20.50
CA VAL A 26 -15.93 -6.71 -21.21
C VAL A 26 -16.93 -7.69 -20.60
N ALA A 27 -18.08 -7.83 -21.26
CA ALA A 27 -19.00 -8.92 -20.98
C ALA A 27 -18.50 -10.16 -21.73
N ILE A 28 -18.10 -11.20 -21.00
CA ILE A 28 -18.02 -12.55 -21.55
C ILE A 28 -19.47 -13.06 -21.57
N GLY A 29 -20.18 -12.82 -22.66
CA GLY A 29 -21.52 -13.35 -22.87
C GLY A 29 -21.45 -14.74 -23.48
N ASP A 30 -22.27 -15.67 -22.98
CA ASP A 30 -22.66 -16.82 -23.78
C ASP A 30 -23.51 -16.37 -24.99
N ALA A 31 -23.72 -17.27 -25.95
CA ALA A 31 -24.36 -16.96 -27.23
C ALA A 31 -25.85 -16.56 -27.14
N GLN A 32 -26.38 -16.30 -25.94
CA GLN A 32 -27.79 -15.98 -25.70
C GLN A 32 -28.01 -14.59 -25.07
N GLY A 33 -26.95 -13.81 -24.83
CA GLY A 33 -27.08 -12.39 -24.49
C GLY A 33 -27.79 -12.10 -23.16
N GLN A 34 -27.84 -13.07 -22.24
CA GLN A 34 -28.33 -12.86 -20.89
C GLN A 34 -27.13 -12.44 -20.02
N THR A 35 -27.02 -11.14 -19.70
CA THR A 35 -26.09 -10.70 -18.66
C THR A 35 -26.73 -11.02 -17.31
N GLU A 36 -26.23 -12.02 -16.59
CA GLU A 36 -26.55 -12.15 -15.17
C GLU A 36 -26.10 -10.87 -14.46
N HIS A 37 -27.08 -10.09 -14.01
CA HIS A 37 -26.84 -8.83 -13.33
C HIS A 37 -26.28 -9.16 -11.94
N VAL A 38 -24.95 -9.06 -11.75
CA VAL A 38 -24.35 -9.18 -10.42
C VAL A 38 -24.77 -7.96 -9.61
N ILE A 39 -25.80 -8.11 -8.79
CA ILE A 39 -26.24 -7.09 -7.84
C ILE A 39 -25.42 -7.28 -6.57
N GLY A 40 -24.35 -6.50 -6.43
CA GLY A 40 -23.65 -6.38 -5.15
C GLY A 40 -24.52 -5.61 -4.16
N THR A 41 -24.89 -6.23 -3.04
CA THR A 41 -25.47 -5.49 -1.91
C THR A 41 -24.31 -4.88 -1.12
N PRO A 42 -24.23 -3.56 -0.93
CA PRO A 42 -23.20 -2.97 -0.08
C PRO A 42 -23.27 -3.59 1.31
N LEU A 43 -22.10 -3.93 1.87
CA LEU A 43 -22.00 -4.32 3.27
C LEU A 43 -22.63 -3.22 4.13
N GLN A 44 -23.70 -3.56 4.86
CA GLN A 44 -24.30 -2.66 5.82
C GLN A 44 -23.31 -2.53 6.98
N LEU A 45 -22.62 -1.39 7.05
CA LEU A 45 -21.85 -1.03 8.25
C LEU A 45 -22.83 -0.98 9.42
N ASN A 46 -22.64 -1.88 10.38
CA ASN A 46 -23.39 -1.80 11.62
C ASN A 46 -22.84 -0.59 12.39
N ASN A 47 -23.54 0.54 12.31
CA ASN A 47 -23.16 1.79 12.98
C ASN A 47 -23.73 1.89 14.41
N ASN A 48 -24.29 0.81 14.94
CA ASN A 48 -24.82 0.76 16.30
C ASN A 48 -23.66 0.61 17.31
N LYS A 49 -23.02 1.72 17.65
CA LYS A 49 -21.94 1.80 18.65
C LYS A 49 -22.31 1.27 20.06
N ALA A 50 -23.60 1.09 20.33
CA ALA A 50 -24.10 0.80 21.68
C ALA A 50 -24.06 -0.70 22.07
N ASP A 51 -23.91 -1.63 21.12
CA ASP A 51 -24.05 -3.07 21.40
C ASP A 51 -23.17 -3.98 20.50
N GLN A 52 -22.06 -3.45 19.98
CA GLN A 52 -21.14 -4.23 19.17
C GLN A 52 -19.83 -4.47 19.90
N GLN A 53 -19.72 -5.66 20.49
CA GLN A 53 -18.41 -6.24 20.75
C GLN A 53 -17.67 -6.38 19.42
N THR A 54 -16.62 -5.59 19.23
CA THR A 54 -15.78 -5.67 18.03
C THR A 54 -14.92 -6.94 18.12
N LEU A 55 -14.74 -7.62 16.98
CA LEU A 55 -13.81 -8.76 16.89
C LEU A 55 -12.34 -8.32 16.98
N PHE A 56 -12.10 -7.03 16.74
CA PHE A 56 -10.79 -6.40 16.77
C PHE A 56 -10.82 -5.22 17.73
N VAL A 57 -9.73 -5.05 18.46
CA VAL A 57 -9.50 -3.87 19.29
C VAL A 57 -8.43 -3.04 18.61
N GLU A 58 -8.73 -1.75 18.44
CA GLU A 58 -7.74 -0.79 17.98
C GLU A 58 -6.70 -0.57 19.09
N LEU A 59 -5.43 -0.72 18.75
CA LEU A 59 -4.32 -0.45 19.65
C LEU A 59 -3.73 0.91 19.30
N ASN A 60 -3.35 1.68 20.33
CA ASN A 60 -2.66 2.94 20.13
C ASN A 60 -1.26 2.65 19.56
N PRO A 61 -0.85 3.27 18.44
CA PRO A 61 0.46 3.04 17.85
C PRO A 61 1.63 3.44 18.76
N ASP A 62 1.42 4.35 19.73
CA ASP A 62 2.45 4.66 20.74
C ASP A 62 2.68 3.49 21.71
N ASP A 63 1.61 2.78 22.08
CA ASP A 63 1.67 1.63 22.97
C ASP A 63 2.29 0.41 22.28
N THR A 64 2.12 0.30 20.96
CA THR A 64 2.69 -0.80 20.16
C THR A 64 4.11 -0.53 19.67
N GLY A 65 4.62 0.70 19.77
CA GLY A 65 5.92 1.09 19.21
C GLY A 65 5.91 1.35 17.71
N MET A 66 4.74 1.45 17.08
CA MET A 66 4.58 1.64 15.63
C MET A 66 4.16 3.07 15.21
N ALA A 67 4.17 4.05 16.12
CA ALA A 67 3.78 5.44 15.84
C ALA A 67 4.63 6.16 14.78
N GLY A 68 5.83 5.65 14.49
CA GLY A 68 6.74 6.25 13.53
C GLY A 68 6.32 6.11 12.06
N PHE A 69 5.36 5.25 11.73
CA PHE A 69 5.01 4.94 10.33
C PHE A 69 3.63 5.49 9.94
N THR A 70 3.58 6.25 8.85
CA THR A 70 2.32 6.66 8.21
C THR A 70 2.56 6.89 6.73
N ASN A 71 1.74 6.26 5.89
CA ASN A 71 1.65 6.64 4.48
C ASN A 71 0.69 7.83 4.34
N ASP A 72 1.25 9.04 4.36
CA ASP A 72 0.48 10.27 4.17
C ASP A 72 0.19 10.50 2.67
N PHE A 73 -1.04 10.21 2.26
CA PHE A 73 -1.52 10.46 0.90
C PHE A 73 -1.95 11.92 0.66
N GLY A 74 -1.98 12.76 1.70
CA GLY A 74 -2.40 14.15 1.66
C GLY A 74 -1.28 15.16 1.36
N SER A 75 -0.01 14.73 1.32
CA SER A 75 1.12 15.63 1.11
C SER A 75 1.05 16.39 -0.24
N PRO A 76 1.21 17.73 -0.25
CA PRO A 76 1.21 18.53 -1.48
C PRO A 76 2.28 18.12 -2.50
N HIS A 77 3.36 17.48 -2.02
CA HIS A 77 4.41 16.92 -2.88
C HIS A 77 3.84 15.90 -3.87
N ILE A 78 2.84 15.12 -3.43
CA ILE A 78 2.24 14.02 -4.19
C ILE A 78 1.41 14.54 -5.36
N TRP A 79 0.62 15.59 -5.16
CA TRP A 79 -0.27 16.15 -6.19
C TRP A 79 0.46 16.99 -7.25
N GLY A 80 1.58 17.61 -6.89
CA GLY A 80 2.37 18.41 -7.84
C GLY A 80 3.26 17.56 -8.77
N LYS A 81 3.83 16.46 -8.25
CA LYS A 81 4.87 15.67 -8.92
C LYS A 81 4.36 14.30 -9.41
N HIS A 82 3.43 13.65 -8.71
CA HIS A 82 3.02 12.26 -8.96
C HIS A 82 1.59 12.12 -9.52
N TRP A 83 1.05 13.17 -10.16
CA TRP A 83 -0.35 13.21 -10.62
C TRP A 83 -0.72 12.07 -11.59
N ARG A 84 0.24 11.56 -12.38
CA ARG A 84 0.04 10.41 -13.29
C ARG A 84 -0.24 9.11 -12.52
N THR A 85 0.41 8.88 -11.39
CA THR A 85 0.23 7.71 -10.53
C THR A 85 -1.17 7.65 -9.90
N TYR A 86 -1.81 8.80 -9.68
CA TYR A 86 -3.17 8.89 -9.13
C TYR A 86 -4.26 8.98 -10.20
N LEU A 87 -3.91 9.30 -11.45
CA LEU A 87 -4.85 9.28 -12.58
C LEU A 87 -5.33 7.85 -12.92
N PHE A 88 -4.53 6.82 -12.58
CA PHE A 88 -4.81 5.41 -12.88
C PHE A 88 -5.37 4.60 -11.70
N GLY A 89 -5.68 5.22 -10.56
CA GLY A 89 -6.30 4.56 -9.41
C GLY A 89 -5.35 4.36 -8.22
N ALA A 90 -5.94 4.00 -7.07
CA ALA A 90 -5.26 3.87 -5.79
C ALA A 90 -4.14 2.82 -5.82
N ILE A 91 -2.92 3.23 -6.14
CA ILE A 91 -1.73 2.42 -5.88
C ILE A 91 -1.48 2.46 -4.37
N GLY A 92 -2.03 1.46 -3.70
CA GLY A 92 -1.77 1.17 -2.29
C GLY A 92 -0.36 0.63 -2.08
N THR A 93 0.04 0.58 -0.82
CA THR A 93 1.31 0.00 -0.38
C THR A 93 1.07 -1.36 0.28
N GLY A 94 2.12 -2.17 0.35
CA GLY A 94 2.08 -3.50 0.95
C GLY A 94 2.42 -3.53 2.44
N VAL A 95 2.01 -4.63 3.06
CA VAL A 95 2.55 -5.11 4.33
C VAL A 95 2.98 -6.56 4.12
N ALA A 96 4.12 -6.96 4.67
CA ALA A 96 4.54 -8.35 4.75
C ALA A 96 4.73 -8.74 6.22
N ILE A 97 4.42 -10.00 6.55
CA ILE A 97 4.52 -10.52 7.91
C ILE A 97 5.30 -11.83 7.84
N GLY A 98 6.31 -11.99 8.68
CA GLY A 98 7.19 -13.16 8.70
C GLY A 98 8.17 -13.10 9.86
N ASP A 99 8.59 -14.26 10.36
CA ASP A 99 9.63 -14.37 11.39
C ASP A 99 11.00 -14.27 10.72
N VAL A 100 11.61 -13.09 10.74
CA VAL A 100 12.82 -12.83 9.95
C VAL A 100 14.12 -13.13 10.71
N ASP A 101 14.04 -13.31 12.03
CA ASP A 101 15.21 -13.63 12.86
C ASP A 101 15.11 -14.99 13.56
N GLY A 102 14.05 -15.75 13.28
CA GLY A 102 13.87 -17.13 13.74
C GLY A 102 13.50 -17.23 15.21
N ASP A 103 13.02 -16.15 15.83
CA ASP A 103 12.67 -16.12 17.26
C ASP A 103 11.27 -16.64 17.59
N GLY A 104 10.56 -17.13 16.56
CA GLY A 104 9.23 -17.73 16.65
C GLY A 104 8.11 -16.70 16.72
N ARG A 105 8.40 -15.41 16.57
CA ARG A 105 7.39 -14.35 16.53
C ARG A 105 7.38 -13.69 15.16
N PRO A 106 6.19 -13.48 14.56
CA PRO A 106 6.09 -12.83 13.27
C PRO A 106 6.40 -11.33 13.40
N ASP A 107 7.33 -10.86 12.60
CA ASP A 107 7.70 -9.46 12.41
C ASP A 107 6.85 -8.82 11.30
N VAL A 108 6.86 -7.48 11.24
CA VAL A 108 6.04 -6.72 10.29
C VAL A 108 6.91 -5.82 9.44
N PHE A 109 6.82 -5.96 8.12
CA PHE A 109 7.41 -5.04 7.17
C PHE A 109 6.33 -4.18 6.53
N ALA A 110 6.42 -2.86 6.69
CA ALA A 110 5.45 -1.89 6.17
C ALA A 110 6.08 -1.08 5.03
N VAL A 111 5.50 -1.20 3.83
CA VAL A 111 6.00 -0.53 2.63
C VAL A 111 5.60 0.94 2.65
N SER A 112 6.57 1.84 2.53
CA SER A 112 6.28 3.26 2.37
C SER A 112 6.17 3.63 0.90
N LYS A 113 5.29 4.60 0.62
CA LYS A 113 5.12 5.14 -0.73
C LYS A 113 6.16 6.20 -1.09
N ASN A 114 6.50 7.04 -0.11
CA ASN A 114 7.26 8.28 -0.33
C ASN A 114 8.49 8.39 0.57
N GLU A 115 8.48 7.67 1.69
CA GLU A 115 9.60 7.60 2.63
C GLU A 115 10.22 6.22 2.53
N ARG A 116 11.15 5.92 3.44
CA ARG A 116 11.71 4.58 3.59
C ARG A 116 10.66 3.62 4.19
N SER A 117 10.61 2.39 3.67
CA SER A 117 9.83 1.31 4.29
C SER A 117 10.42 0.91 5.65
N ARG A 118 9.61 0.28 6.50
CA ARG A 118 10.03 -0.06 7.88
C ARG A 118 9.89 -1.53 8.21
N LEU A 119 10.88 -2.07 8.90
CA LEU A 119 10.83 -3.40 9.51
C LEU A 119 10.65 -3.25 11.02
N TYR A 120 9.62 -3.91 11.54
CA TYR A 120 9.24 -3.90 12.94
C TYR A 120 9.42 -5.29 13.54
N LYS A 121 10.39 -5.43 14.44
CA LYS A 121 10.63 -6.67 15.19
C LYS A 121 9.58 -6.84 16.27
N ASN A 122 9.00 -8.02 16.38
CA ASN A 122 7.99 -8.33 17.39
C ASN A 122 8.63 -8.71 18.74
N LEU A 123 8.35 -7.90 19.76
CA LEU A 123 8.83 -8.11 21.13
C LEU A 123 7.86 -8.92 22.01
N GLY A 124 6.72 -9.34 21.46
CA GLY A 124 5.61 -9.94 22.19
C GLY A 124 4.61 -8.90 22.71
N ASP A 125 3.42 -9.37 23.09
CA ASP A 125 2.34 -8.54 23.63
C ASP A 125 1.95 -7.34 22.74
N PHE A 126 1.98 -7.53 21.41
CA PHE A 126 1.74 -6.49 20.40
C PHE A 126 2.66 -5.27 20.50
N ARG A 127 3.86 -5.44 21.08
CA ARG A 127 4.92 -4.44 21.09
C ARG A 127 5.94 -4.74 20.01
N PHE A 128 6.39 -3.69 19.34
CA PHE A 128 7.27 -3.75 18.20
C PHE A 128 8.42 -2.76 18.34
N GLU A 129 9.58 -3.13 17.82
CA GLU A 129 10.77 -2.28 17.72
C GLU A 129 11.06 -1.98 16.25
N ASP A 130 11.27 -0.72 15.90
CA ASP A 130 11.74 -0.34 14.57
C ASP A 130 13.21 -0.74 14.40
N VAL A 131 13.43 -1.82 13.65
CA VAL A 131 14.77 -2.37 13.37
C VAL A 131 15.23 -2.05 11.95
N SER A 132 14.60 -1.09 11.27
CA SER A 132 14.88 -0.78 9.85
C SER A 132 16.35 -0.43 9.61
N ASP A 133 16.95 0.43 10.44
CA ASP A 133 18.38 0.75 10.35
C ASP A 133 19.27 -0.47 10.62
N ALA A 134 18.90 -1.25 11.63
CA ALA A 134 19.66 -2.42 12.02
C ALA A 134 19.61 -3.51 10.93
N SER A 135 18.47 -3.69 10.26
CA SER A 135 18.28 -4.77 9.28
C SER A 135 19.09 -4.57 7.99
N GLY A 136 19.55 -3.34 7.72
CA GLY A 136 20.29 -3.02 6.50
C GLY A 136 19.41 -2.80 5.27
N ILE A 137 18.09 -2.99 5.38
CA ILE A 137 17.14 -2.73 4.29
C ILE A 137 17.11 -1.23 4.00
N ASP A 138 17.54 -0.85 2.81
CA ASP A 138 17.52 0.53 2.33
C ASP A 138 16.95 0.58 0.92
N ASP A 139 15.62 0.57 0.89
CA ASP A 139 14.81 0.57 -0.32
C ASP A 139 14.84 1.91 -1.08
N THR A 140 15.53 2.91 -0.54
CA THR A 140 15.68 4.24 -1.15
C THR A 140 16.90 4.35 -2.10
N LYS A 141 17.85 3.40 -2.02
CA LYS A 141 19.14 3.48 -2.74
C LYS A 141 19.04 3.16 -4.23
N GLN A 142 18.17 2.24 -4.63
CA GLN A 142 18.02 1.78 -6.00
C GLN A 142 16.74 2.37 -6.60
N GLY A 143 16.86 3.61 -7.09
CA GLY A 143 15.74 4.38 -7.63
C GLY A 143 16.11 5.83 -7.97
N LYS A 144 17.39 6.10 -8.31
CA LYS A 144 17.90 7.43 -8.70
C LYS A 144 17.43 7.90 -10.08
N VAL A 145 16.29 7.44 -10.56
CA VAL A 145 15.60 8.09 -11.66
C VAL A 145 14.59 9.00 -10.99
N ASP A 146 14.95 10.28 -10.88
CA ASP A 146 14.11 11.39 -10.41
C ASP A 146 13.00 10.98 -9.43
N LYS A 147 13.21 11.25 -8.12
CA LYS A 147 12.41 10.94 -6.89
C LYS A 147 10.87 11.12 -6.93
N VAL A 148 10.32 11.34 -8.11
CA VAL A 148 8.97 11.70 -8.50
C VAL A 148 8.18 10.50 -9.08
N GLU A 149 8.77 9.33 -9.33
CA GLU A 149 8.00 8.23 -9.96
C GLU A 149 8.18 6.84 -9.33
N THR A 150 9.08 6.67 -8.35
CA THR A 150 9.34 5.37 -7.73
C THR A 150 8.55 5.21 -6.44
N SER A 151 7.46 4.44 -6.50
CA SER A 151 6.67 4.07 -5.31
C SER A 151 6.80 2.59 -5.03
N GLY A 152 7.09 2.24 -3.78
CA GLY A 152 6.99 0.88 -3.27
C GLY A 152 5.54 0.40 -3.38
N GLY A 153 5.34 -0.75 -4.02
CA GLY A 153 4.03 -1.34 -4.28
C GLY A 153 3.69 -2.41 -3.26
N GLY A 154 4.31 -3.58 -3.41
CA GLY A 154 4.04 -4.77 -2.59
C GLY A 154 5.33 -5.31 -1.97
N ALA A 155 5.17 -6.06 -0.88
CA ALA A 155 6.24 -6.80 -0.24
C ALA A 155 5.78 -8.24 0.01
N ALA A 156 6.71 -9.18 -0.06
CA ALA A 156 6.49 -10.56 0.35
C ALA A 156 7.75 -11.13 1.01
N PHE A 157 7.55 -11.90 2.07
CA PHE A 157 8.60 -12.74 2.63
C PHE A 157 8.53 -14.13 2.01
N ALA A 158 9.68 -14.66 1.59
CA ALA A 158 9.82 -16.01 1.07
C ALA A 158 11.27 -16.47 1.22
N ASP A 159 11.49 -17.75 1.49
CA ASP A 159 12.83 -18.37 1.41
C ASP A 159 13.11 -18.68 -0.07
N VAL A 160 13.84 -17.79 -0.77
CA VAL A 160 14.03 -17.91 -2.22
C VAL A 160 15.24 -18.75 -2.59
N ASN A 161 16.22 -18.84 -1.69
CA ASN A 161 17.48 -19.55 -1.89
C ASN A 161 17.49 -20.94 -1.21
N ASN A 162 16.42 -21.29 -0.49
CA ASN A 162 16.23 -22.54 0.25
C ASN A 162 17.31 -22.73 1.35
N ASP A 163 17.66 -21.65 2.06
CA ASP A 163 18.56 -21.68 3.21
C ASP A 163 17.82 -21.80 4.56
N GLY A 164 16.48 -21.73 4.54
CA GLY A 164 15.63 -21.82 5.72
C GLY A 164 15.32 -20.47 6.37
N HIS A 165 15.72 -19.36 5.75
CA HIS A 165 15.47 -18.01 6.25
C HIS A 165 14.55 -17.24 5.30
N LEU A 166 13.70 -16.37 5.86
CA LEU A 166 12.81 -15.56 5.05
C LEU A 166 13.58 -14.39 4.44
N ASP A 167 13.66 -14.38 3.10
CA ASP A 167 14.11 -13.26 2.29
C ASP A 167 12.96 -12.30 2.00
N LEU A 168 13.27 -11.07 1.62
CA LEU A 168 12.28 -10.02 1.34
C LEU A 168 12.30 -9.63 -0.14
N TYR A 169 11.17 -9.82 -0.82
CA TYR A 169 10.95 -9.35 -2.18
C TYR A 169 10.10 -8.08 -2.18
N LEU A 170 10.59 -7.02 -2.85
CA LEU A 170 9.91 -5.73 -2.95
C LEU A 170 9.58 -5.39 -4.40
N CYS A 171 8.31 -5.08 -4.64
CA CYS A 171 7.83 -4.63 -5.94
C CYS A 171 7.86 -3.10 -6.03
N PHE A 172 8.43 -2.57 -7.11
CA PHE A 172 8.45 -1.13 -7.39
C PHE A 172 7.72 -0.81 -8.69
N LEU A 173 7.03 0.32 -8.68
CA LEU A 173 6.55 0.93 -9.93
C LEU A 173 7.60 1.92 -10.44
N GLY A 174 7.98 1.80 -11.71
CA GLY A 174 8.93 2.73 -12.34
C GLY A 174 10.40 2.53 -11.93
N SER A 175 10.71 1.45 -11.21
CA SER A 175 12.08 0.99 -10.93
C SER A 175 12.14 -0.53 -10.89
N PRO A 176 13.33 -1.13 -11.03
CA PRO A 176 13.50 -2.56 -10.83
C PRO A 176 12.96 -3.00 -9.46
N ASN A 177 12.40 -4.21 -9.42
CA ASN A 177 12.07 -4.85 -8.15
C ASN A 177 13.37 -5.16 -7.40
N GLN A 178 13.29 -5.28 -6.08
CA GLN A 178 14.43 -5.59 -5.24
C GLN A 178 14.22 -6.94 -4.57
N LEU A 179 15.32 -7.66 -4.37
CA LEU A 179 15.36 -8.91 -3.63
C LEU A 179 16.42 -8.77 -2.55
N TRP A 180 15.99 -8.89 -1.31
CA TRP A 180 16.82 -8.72 -0.13
C TRP A 180 17.02 -10.08 0.52
N ILE A 181 18.23 -10.63 0.43
CA ILE A 181 18.59 -11.92 1.01
C ILE A 181 18.94 -11.76 2.48
N ASN A 182 18.33 -12.56 3.33
CA ASN A 182 18.50 -12.56 4.77
C ASN A 182 19.61 -13.53 5.20
N ASP A 183 20.46 -13.15 6.15
CA ASP A 183 21.47 -14.04 6.73
C ASP A 183 20.95 -14.93 7.88
N GLY A 184 19.64 -14.91 8.12
CA GLY A 184 18.96 -15.62 9.19
C GLY A 184 18.94 -14.89 10.54
N THR A 185 19.58 -13.72 10.63
CA THR A 185 19.59 -12.89 11.84
C THR A 185 18.78 -11.60 11.69
N GLY A 186 18.00 -11.50 10.61
CA GLY A 186 17.26 -10.29 10.25
C GLY A 186 18.16 -9.22 9.61
N LYS A 187 19.35 -9.59 9.11
CA LYS A 187 20.20 -8.71 8.30
C LYS A 187 20.04 -9.05 6.84
N PHE A 188 19.76 -8.03 6.05
CA PHE A 188 19.40 -8.17 4.65
C PHE A 188 20.44 -7.52 3.73
N THR A 189 20.71 -8.20 2.62
CA THR A 189 21.55 -7.68 1.53
C THR A 189 20.76 -7.70 0.23
N GLU A 190 20.70 -6.56 -0.47
CA GLU A 190 20.06 -6.48 -1.77
C GLU A 190 20.89 -7.25 -2.82
N GLN A 191 20.24 -8.15 -3.56
CA GLN A 191 20.86 -9.05 -4.54
C GLN A 191 20.00 -9.26 -5.80
N ALA A 192 18.98 -8.44 -6.11
CA ALA A 192 18.12 -8.70 -7.29
C ALA A 192 18.91 -8.90 -8.58
N ALA A 193 19.97 -8.10 -8.80
CA ALA A 193 20.80 -8.19 -9.99
C ALA A 193 21.60 -9.50 -10.13
N ASP A 194 21.79 -10.25 -9.04
CA ASP A 194 22.50 -11.53 -9.05
C ASP A 194 21.58 -12.71 -9.45
N TRP A 195 20.28 -12.46 -9.60
CA TRP A 195 19.23 -13.47 -9.83
C TRP A 195 18.44 -13.26 -11.14
N ASP A 196 18.88 -12.33 -12.00
CA ASP A 196 18.29 -12.00 -13.31
C ASP A 196 18.75 -12.91 -14.48
#